data_AF-A0A929X9Q0-F1
#
_entry.id   AF-A0A929X9Q0-F1
#
_cell.length_a   1.000
_cell.length_b   1.000
_cell.length_c   1.000
_cell.angle_alpha   90.00
_cell.angle_beta   90.00
_cell.angle_gamma   90.00
#
_symmetry.space_group_name_H-M   'P 1'
#
loop_
_entity.id
_entity.type
_entity.pdbx_description
1 polymer ?
#
loop_
_entity_poly.entity_id
_entity_poly.type
_entity_poly.pdbx_seq_one_letter_code
_entity_poly.pdbx_strand_id
1 'polypeptide(L)'
;MKSTVDYKMAFYVFLVGCASVGVRSLTSPELPFLLGIVVGIGLCIFSAGLSFLEIRGNHAFFYGFAENWNGYGIVNSGFITGMSAFFFSKEWRQGIAVAVFLSLCTILERKGIRALLFLSRRKGVQSEKRGSNG
;
A
#
# COMPACT_ATOMS: atom_id res chain seq x y z
N MET A 1 21.31 7.02 -1.69
CA MET A 1 20.29 6.60 -0.70
C MET A 1 20.42 5.11 -0.49
N LYS A 2 20.52 4.63 0.76
CA LYS A 2 20.24 3.21 1.05
C LYS A 2 18.82 2.95 0.58
N SER A 3 18.66 2.12 -0.45
CA SER A 3 17.36 1.61 -0.88
C SER A 3 16.84 0.71 0.24
N THR A 4 16.27 1.31 1.29
CA THR A 4 15.55 0.57 2.31
C THR A 4 14.26 0.11 1.65
N VAL A 5 14.31 -1.10 1.10
CA VAL A 5 13.13 -1.80 0.59
C VAL A 5 12.10 -1.86 1.72
N ASP A 6 10.84 -1.53 1.42
CA ASP A 6 9.74 -1.46 2.37
C ASP A 6 9.22 -2.87 2.78
N TYR A 7 10.12 -3.74 3.23
CA TYR A 7 9.79 -5.11 3.63
C TYR A 7 8.78 -5.17 4.76
N LYS A 8 8.84 -4.22 5.70
CA LYS A 8 7.88 -4.15 6.81
C LYS A 8 6.46 -3.88 6.30
N MET A 9 6.30 -2.99 5.30
CA MET A 9 4.98 -2.68 4.73
C MET A 9 4.46 -3.87 3.93
N ALA A 10 5.33 -4.48 3.13
CA ALA A 10 4.98 -5.66 2.35
C ALA A 10 4.56 -6.82 3.25
N PHE A 11 5.28 -7.05 4.36
CA PHE A 11 4.91 -8.07 5.34
C PHE A 11 3.59 -7.73 6.05
N TYR A 12 3.34 -6.45 6.36
CA TYR A 12 2.05 -6.02 6.91
C TYR A 12 0.88 -6.27 5.94
N VAL A 13 1.04 -5.89 4.66
CA VAL A 13 0.08 -6.20 3.58
C VAL A 13 -0.19 -7.70 3.50
N PHE A 14 0.87 -8.52 3.57
CA PHE A 14 0.75 -9.97 3.55
C PHE A 14 -0.10 -10.48 4.73
N LEU A 15 0.19 -10.06 5.96
CA LEU A 15 -0.55 -10.48 7.15
C LEU A 15 -2.03 -10.07 7.09
N VAL A 16 -2.31 -8.81 6.72
CA VAL A 16 -3.68 -8.32 6.57
C VAL A 16 -4.39 -9.05 5.44
N GLY A 17 -3.70 -9.32 4.33
CA GLY A 17 -4.21 -10.11 3.20
C GLY A 17 -4.59 -11.53 3.60
N CYS A 18 -3.71 -12.24 4.30
CA CYS A 18 -3.99 -13.57 4.83
C CYS A 18 -5.18 -13.57 5.80
N ALA A 19 -5.24 -12.61 6.73
CA ALA A 19 -6.37 -12.47 7.65
C ALA A 19 -7.68 -12.23 6.88
N SER A 20 -7.66 -11.36 5.87
CA SER A 20 -8.82 -11.06 5.02
C SER A 20 -9.31 -12.27 4.24
N VAL A 21 -8.39 -13.06 3.68
CA VAL A 21 -8.71 -14.34 3.01
C VAL A 21 -9.32 -15.33 4.00
N GLY A 22 -8.80 -15.40 5.23
CA GLY A 22 -9.35 -16.21 6.31
C GLY A 22 -10.79 -15.81 6.65
N VAL A 23 -11.05 -14.51 6.85
CA VAL A 23 -12.40 -13.97 7.09
C VAL A 23 -13.34 -14.32 5.94
N ARG A 24 -12.91 -14.15 4.69
CA ARG A 24 -13.72 -14.53 3.54
C ARG A 24 -14.07 -16.01 3.52
N SER A 25 -13.09 -16.87 3.81
CA SER A 25 -13.28 -18.32 3.81
C SER A 25 -14.27 -18.75 4.91
N LEU A 26 -14.21 -18.12 6.08
CA LEU A 26 -15.12 -18.38 7.20
C LEU A 26 -16.55 -17.88 6.95
N THR A 27 -16.69 -16.73 6.29
CA THR A 27 -17.99 -16.10 6.06
C THR A 27 -18.66 -16.56 4.76
N SER A 28 -17.89 -17.15 3.83
CA SER A 28 -18.35 -17.63 2.52
C SER A 28 -19.38 -16.72 1.83
N PRO A 29 -19.09 -15.41 1.69
CA PRO A 29 -20.06 -14.46 1.18
C PRO A 29 -20.32 -14.69 -0.31
N GLU A 30 -21.60 -14.68 -0.69
CA GLU A 30 -22.02 -14.72 -2.10
C GLU A 30 -21.84 -13.34 -2.75
N LEU A 31 -20.60 -13.01 -3.09
CA LEU A 31 -20.25 -11.78 -3.80
C LEU A 31 -20.17 -12.05 -5.31
N PRO A 32 -20.93 -11.30 -6.16
CA PRO A 32 -20.78 -11.37 -7.60
C PRO A 32 -19.32 -11.11 -8.01
N PHE A 33 -18.77 -11.98 -8.85
CA PHE A 33 -17.34 -11.97 -9.17
C PHE A 33 -16.86 -10.61 -9.71
N LEU A 34 -17.62 -10.03 -10.64
CA LEU A 34 -17.29 -8.74 -11.24
C LEU A 34 -17.30 -7.61 -10.19
N LEU A 35 -18.28 -7.63 -9.27
CA LEU A 35 -18.36 -6.66 -8.19
C LEU A 35 -17.14 -6.76 -7.26
N GLY A 36 -16.73 -7.99 -6.92
CA GLY A 36 -15.50 -8.25 -6.16
C GLY A 36 -14.28 -7.64 -6.84
N ILE A 37 -14.08 -7.89 -8.14
CA ILE A 37 -12.95 -7.31 -8.89
C ILE A 37 -12.97 -5.78 -8.84
N VAL A 38 -14.13 -5.15 -9.11
CA VAL A 38 -14.26 -3.68 -9.14
C VAL A 38 -13.93 -3.08 -7.78
N VAL A 39 -14.48 -3.64 -6.70
CA VAL A 39 -14.21 -3.17 -5.33
C VAL A 39 -12.74 -3.36 -4.97
N GLY A 40 -12.16 -4.53 -5.26
CA GLY A 40 -10.75 -4.81 -5.01
C GLY A 40 -9.82 -3.83 -5.72
N ILE A 41 -10.05 -3.57 -7.01
CA ILE A 41 -9.27 -2.59 -7.79
C ILE A 41 -9.44 -1.18 -7.21
N GLY A 42 -10.67 -0.79 -6.86
CA GLY A 42 -10.93 0.51 -6.23
C GLY A 42 -10.14 0.72 -4.95
N LEU A 43 -10.08 -0.30 -4.09
CA LEU A 43 -9.27 -0.28 -2.85
C LEU A 43 -7.77 -0.16 -3.15
N CYS A 44 -7.25 -0.87 -4.15
CA CYS A 44 -5.86 -0.76 -4.57
C CYS A 44 -5.50 0.66 -5.06
N ILE A 45 -6.37 1.28 -5.86
CA ILE A 45 -6.16 2.65 -6.35
C ILE A 45 -6.19 3.65 -5.19
N PHE A 46 -7.18 3.55 -4.31
CA PHE A 46 -7.29 4.41 -3.14
C PHE A 46 -6.06 4.27 -2.22
N SER A 47 -5.60 3.04 -2.01
CA SER A 47 -4.39 2.74 -1.26
C SER A 47 -3.13 3.37 -1.88
N ALA A 48 -2.96 3.28 -3.20
CA ALA A 48 -1.82 3.89 -3.88
C ALA A 48 -1.80 5.42 -3.69
N GLY A 49 -2.97 6.07 -3.72
CA GLY A 49 -3.10 7.49 -3.40
C GLY A 49 -2.66 7.82 -1.97
N LEU A 50 -3.08 7.02 -0.99
CA LEU A 50 -2.64 7.17 0.41
C LEU A 50 -1.14 6.95 0.57
N SER A 51 -0.59 5.90 -0.07
CA SER A 51 0.84 5.60 -0.05
C SER A 51 1.68 6.76 -0.60
N PHE A 52 1.19 7.45 -1.65
CA PHE A 52 1.82 8.66 -2.17
C PHE A 52 1.84 9.78 -1.12
N LEU A 53 0.72 10.03 -0.42
CA LEU A 53 0.64 11.05 0.62
C LEU A 53 1.53 10.71 1.83
N GLU A 54 1.54 9.45 2.25
CA GLU A 54 2.40 8.94 3.34
C GLU A 54 3.88 9.22 3.03
N ILE A 55 4.35 8.86 1.84
CA ILE A 55 5.75 9.02 1.44
C ILE A 55 6.08 10.52 1.22
N ARG A 56 5.17 11.29 0.60
CA ARG A 56 5.37 12.72 0.34
C ARG A 56 5.50 13.52 1.64
N GLY A 57 4.62 13.28 2.59
CA GLY A 57 4.61 13.97 3.89
C GLY A 57 5.65 13.43 4.88
N ASN A 58 6.42 12.40 4.50
CA ASN A 58 7.28 11.65 5.43
C ASN A 58 6.51 11.24 6.71
N HIS A 59 5.23 10.95 6.56
CA HIS A 59 4.40 10.53 7.67
C HIS A 59 4.80 9.09 7.98
N ALA A 60 5.44 8.91 9.14
CA ALA A 60 5.69 7.60 9.71
C ALA A 60 4.35 7.02 10.19
N PHE A 61 3.44 6.67 9.28
CA PHE A 61 2.21 5.98 9.62
C PHE A 61 2.57 4.56 10.09
N PHE A 62 2.70 4.46 11.42
CA PHE A 62 2.47 3.30 12.27
C PHE A 62 2.97 1.95 11.74
N TYR A 63 4.26 1.69 11.98
CA TYR A 63 4.66 0.35 12.43
C TYR A 63 4.51 0.37 13.95
N GLY A 64 3.42 -0.17 14.49
CA GLY A 64 3.16 -0.20 15.93
C GLY A 64 4.25 -0.99 16.66
N PHE A 65 5.25 -0.29 17.19
CA PHE A 65 6.08 -0.64 18.35
C PHE A 65 6.87 0.62 18.79
N ALA A 66 6.16 1.72 19.08
CA ALA A 66 6.76 2.92 19.67
C ALA A 66 5.79 3.53 20.69
N GLU A 67 6.31 3.88 21.87
CA GLU A 67 5.61 4.24 23.12
C GLU A 67 4.67 5.45 23.07
N ASN A 68 4.55 6.15 21.94
CA ASN A 68 3.68 7.33 21.77
C ASN A 68 2.49 7.05 20.84
N TRP A 69 1.74 5.99 21.12
CA TRP A 69 0.57 5.60 20.33
C TRP A 69 -0.67 6.42 20.69
N ASN A 70 -1.16 7.25 19.75
CA ASN A 70 -2.40 8.02 19.88
C ASN A 70 -3.56 7.47 19.02
N GLY A 71 -3.80 6.15 19.03
CA GLY A 71 -5.07 5.55 18.59
C GLY A 71 -5.51 5.63 17.11
N TYR A 72 -4.92 6.47 16.25
CA TYR A 72 -5.41 6.68 14.87
C TYR A 72 -4.86 5.66 13.82
N GLY A 73 -4.14 4.62 14.26
CA GLY A 73 -3.15 3.88 13.46
C GLY A 73 -3.47 2.44 13.02
N ILE A 74 -4.71 2.12 12.64
CA ILE A 74 -5.03 0.79 12.05
C ILE A 74 -5.13 0.85 10.50
N VAL A 75 -5.59 1.97 9.95
CA VAL A 75 -5.91 2.11 8.52
C VAL A 75 -4.84 2.94 7.82
N ASN A 76 -3.83 2.27 7.26
CA ASN A 76 -2.85 2.87 6.35
C ASN A 76 -2.97 2.24 4.94
N SER A 77 -2.18 2.72 3.98
CA SER A 77 -2.15 2.15 2.62
C SER A 77 -1.97 0.62 2.64
N GLY A 78 -1.05 0.10 3.44
CA GLY A 78 -0.81 -1.34 3.58
C GLY A 78 -2.03 -2.13 4.07
N PHE A 79 -2.78 -1.58 5.02
CA PHE A 79 -4.02 -2.20 5.50
C PHE A 79 -5.07 -2.30 4.38
N ILE A 80 -5.30 -1.21 3.66
CA ILE A 80 -6.30 -1.16 2.58
C ILE A 80 -5.90 -2.08 1.42
N THR A 81 -4.61 -2.10 1.06
CA THR A 81 -4.09 -3.04 0.07
C THR A 81 -4.30 -4.49 0.54
N GLY A 82 -3.98 -4.83 1.79
CA GLY A 82 -4.20 -6.16 2.34
C GLY A 82 -5.69 -6.56 2.30
N MET A 83 -6.59 -5.66 2.68
CA MET A 83 -8.05 -5.87 2.65
C MET A 83 -8.57 -6.18 1.24
N SER A 84 -7.93 -5.67 0.19
CA SER A 84 -8.32 -5.98 -1.20
C SER A 84 -8.23 -7.49 -1.52
N ALA A 85 -7.39 -8.25 -0.82
CA ALA A 85 -7.27 -9.70 -0.98
C ALA A 85 -8.59 -10.44 -0.67
N PHE A 86 -9.43 -9.88 0.20
CA PHE A 86 -10.78 -10.36 0.44
C PHE A 86 -11.58 -10.42 -0.88
N PHE A 87 -11.46 -9.42 -1.74
CA PHE A 87 -12.31 -9.31 -2.92
C PHE A 87 -11.80 -10.09 -4.13
N PHE A 88 -10.50 -10.39 -4.18
CA PHE A 88 -9.87 -11.12 -5.28
C PHE A 88 -9.81 -12.64 -5.09
N SER A 89 -10.06 -13.14 -3.89
CA SER A 89 -9.93 -14.57 -3.58
C SER A 89 -11.28 -15.26 -3.56
N LYS A 90 -11.42 -16.37 -4.30
CA LYS A 90 -12.56 -17.30 -4.15
C LYS A 90 -12.20 -18.50 -3.27
N GLU A 91 -10.95 -18.92 -3.36
CA GLU A 91 -10.40 -20.07 -2.64
C GLU A 91 -9.17 -19.66 -1.82
N TRP A 92 -8.89 -20.40 -0.74
CA TRP A 92 -7.80 -20.09 0.18
C TRP A 92 -6.42 -20.07 -0.51
N ARG A 93 -6.15 -21.03 -1.43
CA ARG A 93 -4.88 -21.11 -2.17
C ARG A 93 -4.69 -19.89 -3.08
N GLN A 94 -5.75 -19.53 -3.81
CA GLN A 94 -5.76 -18.33 -4.63
C GLN A 94 -5.58 -17.08 -3.77
N GLY A 95 -6.20 -17.03 -2.59
CA GLY A 95 -6.08 -15.90 -1.67
C GLY A 95 -4.68 -15.69 -1.13
N ILE A 96 -3.95 -16.76 -0.80
CA ILE A 96 -2.54 -16.64 -0.40
C ILE A 96 -1.70 -16.11 -1.57
N ALA A 97 -1.91 -16.62 -2.79
CA ALA A 97 -1.20 -16.14 -3.97
C ALA A 97 -1.47 -14.63 -4.23
N VAL A 98 -2.73 -14.20 -4.06
CA VAL A 98 -3.12 -12.79 -4.13
C VAL A 98 -2.41 -11.96 -3.04
N ALA A 99 -2.39 -12.43 -1.79
CA ALA A 99 -1.72 -11.70 -0.71
C ALA A 99 -0.22 -11.51 -0.97
N VAL A 100 0.46 -12.55 -1.49
CA VAL A 100 1.87 -12.44 -1.93
C VAL A 100 2.01 -11.44 -3.07
N PHE A 101 1.16 -11.53 -4.09
CA PHE A 101 1.19 -10.64 -5.25
C PHE A 101 1.02 -9.16 -4.83
N LEU A 102 0.02 -8.87 -4.01
CA LEU A 102 -0.23 -7.52 -3.48
C LEU A 102 0.97 -6.99 -2.68
N SER A 103 1.61 -7.85 -1.88
CA SER A 103 2.81 -7.49 -1.12
C SER A 103 3.97 -7.10 -2.03
N LEU A 104 4.18 -7.82 -3.13
CA LEU A 104 5.18 -7.49 -4.14
C LEU A 104 4.83 -6.19 -4.87
N CYS A 105 3.56 -5.99 -5.23
CA CYS A 105 3.07 -4.75 -5.82
C CYS A 105 3.35 -3.56 -4.91
N THR A 106 3.11 -3.66 -3.60
CA THR A 106 3.42 -2.59 -2.64
C THR A 106 4.91 -2.24 -2.61
N ILE A 107 5.81 -3.22 -2.72
CA ILE A 107 7.26 -2.94 -2.79
C ILE A 107 7.58 -2.11 -4.05
N LEU A 108 7.05 -2.51 -5.21
CA LEU A 108 7.31 -1.84 -6.48
C LEU A 108 6.69 -0.44 -6.52
N GLU A 109 5.44 -0.33 -6.09
CA GLU A 109 4.67 0.91 -6.01
C GLU A 109 5.39 1.95 -5.14
N ARG A 110 5.77 1.58 -3.91
CA ARG A 110 6.48 2.50 -3.00
C ARG A 110 7.86 2.90 -3.49
N LYS A 111 8.60 1.98 -4.13
CA LYS A 111 9.86 2.32 -4.82
C LYS A 111 9.61 3.33 -5.94
N GLY A 112 8.57 3.12 -6.75
CA GLY A 112 8.17 4.02 -7.83
C GLY A 112 7.81 5.42 -7.33
N ILE A 113 7.00 5.53 -6.27
CA ILE A 113 6.61 6.81 -5.67
C ILE A 113 7.84 7.56 -5.16
N ARG A 114 8.74 6.89 -4.42
CA ARG A 114 9.98 7.53 -3.93
C ARG A 114 10.84 8.06 -5.08
N ALA A 115 10.99 7.27 -6.14
CA ALA A 115 11.72 7.68 -7.34
C ALA A 115 11.06 8.90 -8.02
N LEU A 116 9.73 8.89 -8.18
CA LEU A 116 8.96 9.98 -8.75
C LEU A 116 9.14 11.27 -7.94
N LEU A 117 8.96 11.22 -6.62
CA LEU A 117 9.10 12.38 -5.74
C LEU A 117 10.53 12.94 -5.75
N PHE A 118 11.55 12.07 -5.81
CA PHE A 118 12.94 12.50 -5.95
C PHE A 118 13.19 13.24 -7.26
N LEU A 119 12.69 12.72 -8.38
CA LEU A 119 12.79 13.38 -9.69
C LEU A 119 12.10 14.75 -9.70
N SER A 120 10.90 14.85 -9.10
CA SER A 120 10.16 16.11 -8.98
C SER A 120 10.92 17.15 -8.16
N ARG A 121 11.52 16.77 -7.01
CA ARG A 121 12.36 17.67 -6.21
C ARG A 121 13.59 18.15 -6.98
N ARG A 122 14.26 17.25 -7.71
CA ARG A 122 15.45 17.59 -8.50
C ARG A 122 15.14 18.59 -9.62
N LYS A 123 14.00 18.44 -10.29
CA LYS A 123 13.52 19.40 -11.31
C LYS A 123 13.23 20.78 -10.71
N GLY A 124 12.57 20.84 -9.55
CA GLY A 124 12.29 22.10 -8.85
C GLY A 124 13.55 22.90 -8.54
N VAL A 125 14.57 22.25 -7.96
CA VAL A 125 15.85 22.89 -7.62
C VAL A 125 16.59 23.40 -8.86
N GLN A 126 16.54 22.68 -9.99
CA GLN A 126 17.16 23.17 -11.22
C GLN A 126 16.42 24.37 -11.85
N SER A 127 15.09 24.43 -11.71
CA SER A 127 14.29 25.57 -12.16
C SER A 127 14.62 26.83 -11.38
N GLU A 128 14.73 26.72 -10.05
CA GLU A 128 15.04 27.84 -9.16
C GLU A 128 16.45 28.42 -9.42
N LYS A 129 17.45 27.55 -9.64
CA LYS A 129 18.81 27.99 -10.01
C LYS A 129 18.89 28.69 -11.37
N ARG A 130 18.00 28.37 -12.32
CA ARG A 130 17.95 29.05 -13.62
C ARG A 130 17.24 30.40 -13.54
N GLY A 131 16.23 30.54 -12.67
CA GLY A 131 15.52 31.80 -12.46
C GLY A 131 16.30 32.83 -11.64
N SER A 132 17.23 32.39 -10.77
CA SER A 132 18.07 33.28 -9.95
C SER A 132 19.33 33.81 -10.66
N ASN A 133 19.64 33.31 -11.86
CA ASN A 133 20.83 33.69 -12.65
C ASN A 133 20.48 34.54 -13.88
N GLY A 134 19.25 35.06 -13.97
CA GLY A 134 18.82 36.05 -14.96
C GLY A 134 18.39 37.33 -14.27
#